data_AF-A0A7S0SKF4-F1
#
_entry.id   AF-A0A7S0SKF4-F1
#
_cell.length_a   1.000
_cell.length_b   1.000
_cell.length_c   1.000
_cell.angle_alpha   90.00
_cell.angle_beta   90.00
_cell.angle_gamma   90.00
#
_symmetry.space_group_name_H-M   'P 1'
#
loop_
_entity.id
_entity.type
_entity.pdbx_description
1 polymer ?
#
loop_
_entity_poly.entity_id
_entity_poly.type
_entity_poly.pdbx_seq_one_letter_code
_entity_poly.pdbx_strand_id
1 'polypeptide(L)'
;MTSVATNTSGGAAISASPFPFPAAPPPPAQVSLGCESADNCVYFDVSDREIWVTLLVYASLGCCLLVLFGVVRMKMPIYFGRRRLRNLTHRPPPLPRPDGTWTDAVFGWMEHVLRVPDKELIATAGIDALAFIRVCQFGIQLFVPISVVSVFVLIPVHTAGGDLDRQKRAFLDRGGDTDDLRGGLNSRLMRTTAANLEDGANVVWVHVLSMWGIVLYATWLLRRHTRTFALLRQLYLTTAGDTNLWRAVHMPTSILQQMLVQGRQMEAEMDVPAMRRAHIATAASSQRSGNFVEEAAAASEGG
;
A
#
# COMPACT_ATOMS: atom_id res chain seq x y z
N MET A 1 -10.84 4.32 -63.15
CA MET A 1 -9.80 5.36 -63.03
C MET A 1 -8.64 4.76 -62.26
N THR A 2 -7.41 4.87 -62.81
CA THR A 2 -6.07 4.44 -62.30
C THR A 2 -5.91 2.95 -61.96
N SER A 3 -5.24 2.05 -62.71
CA SER A 3 -3.97 2.04 -63.50
C SER A 3 -2.68 1.77 -62.68
N VAL A 4 -2.01 0.63 -63.00
CA VAL A 4 -0.53 0.38 -63.06
C VAL A 4 0.18 0.12 -61.70
N ALA A 5 1.17 -0.78 -61.49
CA ALA A 5 2.27 -1.38 -62.28
C ALA A 5 2.74 -2.73 -61.62
N THR A 6 2.97 -3.86 -62.32
CA THR A 6 4.19 -4.39 -63.01
C THR A 6 5.45 -4.69 -62.18
N ASN A 7 5.88 -5.98 -62.13
CA ASN A 7 7.18 -6.57 -62.59
C ASN A 7 7.44 -7.90 -61.84
N THR A 8 7.43 -9.09 -62.46
CA THR A 8 8.39 -9.77 -63.38
C THR A 8 9.61 -10.44 -62.73
N SER A 9 9.99 -11.56 -63.37
CA SER A 9 11.15 -12.45 -63.19
C SER A 9 10.95 -13.53 -62.11
N GLY A 10 11.15 -14.84 -62.35
CA GLY A 10 11.70 -15.55 -63.50
C GLY A 10 12.57 -16.70 -62.97
N GLY A 11 12.28 -17.93 -63.40
CA GLY A 11 13.27 -19.03 -63.41
C GLY A 11 13.31 -19.96 -62.20
N ALA A 12 12.75 -21.16 -62.37
CA ALA A 12 13.48 -22.44 -62.38
C ALA A 12 12.60 -23.55 -61.79
N ALA A 13 11.92 -24.26 -62.68
CA ALA A 13 11.44 -25.60 -62.39
C ALA A 13 12.64 -26.53 -62.20
N ILE A 14 12.70 -27.22 -61.07
CA ILE A 14 13.49 -28.44 -60.90
C ILE A 14 12.52 -29.55 -60.46
N SER A 15 12.64 -30.66 -61.16
CA SER A 15 11.73 -31.78 -61.26
C SER A 15 11.78 -32.74 -60.05
N ALA A 16 10.60 -33.31 -59.76
CA ALA A 16 10.30 -34.64 -59.24
C ALA A 16 10.52 -35.00 -57.75
N SER A 17 9.40 -35.30 -57.08
CA SER A 17 9.20 -36.59 -56.38
C SER A 17 7.71 -36.98 -56.42
N PRO A 18 7.33 -38.22 -56.77
CA PRO A 18 5.93 -38.63 -56.90
C PRO A 18 5.48 -39.41 -55.66
N PHE A 19 5.46 -38.79 -54.47
CA PHE A 19 4.85 -39.42 -53.30
C PHE A 19 4.20 -38.34 -52.42
N PRO A 20 2.86 -38.32 -52.29
CA PRO A 20 2.23 -37.51 -51.26
C PRO A 20 2.48 -38.20 -49.92
N PHE A 21 3.43 -37.70 -49.14
CA PHE A 21 3.48 -38.04 -47.73
C PHE A 21 2.17 -37.55 -47.09
N PRO A 22 1.45 -38.38 -46.30
CA PRO A 22 0.32 -37.88 -45.55
C PRO A 22 0.82 -36.79 -44.60
N ALA A 23 0.14 -35.63 -44.61
CA ALA A 23 0.43 -34.56 -43.67
C ALA A 23 0.41 -35.14 -42.25
N ALA A 24 1.47 -34.88 -41.48
CA ALA A 24 1.55 -35.29 -40.09
C ALA A 24 0.30 -34.77 -39.35
N PRO A 25 -0.34 -35.58 -38.49
CA PRO A 25 -1.45 -35.09 -37.69
C PRO A 25 -0.98 -33.90 -36.86
N PRO A 26 -1.80 -32.83 -36.73
CA PRO A 26 -1.44 -31.72 -35.86
C PRO A 26 -1.16 -32.26 -34.45
N PRO A 27 -0.13 -31.76 -33.75
CA PRO A 27 0.13 -32.16 -32.39
C PRO A 27 -1.15 -31.95 -31.56
N PRO A 28 -1.46 -32.85 -30.61
CA PRO A 28 -2.64 -32.68 -29.76
C PRO A 28 -2.56 -31.29 -29.14
N ALA A 29 -3.65 -30.52 -29.24
CA ALA A 29 -3.73 -29.19 -28.68
C ALA A 29 -3.44 -29.30 -27.18
N GLN A 30 -2.21 -28.97 -26.79
CA GLN A 30 -1.83 -28.82 -25.40
C GLN A 30 -2.55 -27.57 -24.91
N VAL A 31 -3.79 -27.74 -24.47
CA VAL A 31 -4.52 -26.71 -23.74
C VAL A 31 -3.82 -26.60 -22.40
N SER A 32 -2.78 -25.78 -22.35
CA SER A 32 -2.17 -25.39 -21.09
C SER A 32 -3.26 -24.67 -20.29
N LEU A 33 -3.60 -25.18 -19.10
CA LEU A 33 -4.64 -24.59 -18.25
C LEU A 33 -4.28 -23.14 -17.89
N GLY A 34 -4.88 -22.16 -18.56
CA GLY A 34 -4.62 -20.73 -18.37
C GLY A 34 -4.43 -19.92 -19.65
N CYS A 35 -4.65 -20.49 -20.84
CA CYS A 35 -4.69 -19.73 -22.09
C CYS A 35 -6.10 -19.76 -22.68
N GLU A 36 -6.61 -18.58 -23.04
CA GLU A 36 -7.88 -18.45 -23.75
C GLU A 36 -7.75 -18.97 -25.20
N SER A 37 -6.54 -18.92 -25.77
CA SER A 37 -6.13 -19.48 -27.06
C SER A 37 -4.64 -19.84 -27.06
N ALA A 38 -4.19 -20.74 -27.95
CA ALA A 38 -2.77 -21.11 -28.11
C ALA A 38 -1.82 -19.90 -28.33
N ASP A 39 -2.34 -18.82 -28.91
CA ASP A 39 -1.57 -17.61 -29.25
C ASP A 39 -1.55 -16.56 -28.13
N ASN A 40 -2.43 -16.69 -27.13
CA ASN A 40 -2.61 -15.70 -26.06
C ASN A 40 -2.39 -16.35 -24.68
N CYS A 41 -1.16 -16.84 -24.46
CA CYS A 41 -0.73 -17.32 -23.16
C CYS A 41 -0.04 -16.19 -22.38
N VAL A 42 -0.68 -15.69 -21.34
CA VAL A 42 -0.02 -14.79 -20.39
C VAL A 42 0.84 -15.64 -19.45
N TYR A 43 2.14 -15.70 -19.74
CA TYR A 43 3.14 -16.40 -18.92
C TYR A 43 3.44 -15.58 -17.66
N PHE A 44 2.65 -15.75 -16.61
CA PHE A 44 3.09 -15.44 -15.24
C PHE A 44 3.67 -16.69 -14.60
N ASP A 45 4.66 -17.31 -15.24
CA ASP A 45 5.34 -18.47 -14.66
C ASP A 45 6.57 -18.02 -13.87
N VAL A 46 6.34 -17.60 -12.64
CA VAL A 46 7.42 -17.22 -11.72
C VAL A 46 7.77 -18.43 -10.86
N SER A 47 8.99 -18.93 -11.01
CA SER A 47 9.47 -20.05 -10.19
C SER A 47 9.80 -19.60 -8.77
N ASP A 48 9.53 -20.44 -7.77
CA ASP A 48 9.95 -20.20 -6.38
C ASP A 48 11.44 -19.85 -6.27
N ARG A 49 12.27 -20.44 -7.13
CA ARG A 49 13.72 -20.20 -7.17
C ARG A 49 14.04 -18.74 -7.51
N GLU A 50 13.31 -18.14 -8.43
CA GLU A 50 13.54 -16.75 -8.86
C GLU A 50 13.23 -15.78 -7.70
N ILE A 51 12.17 -16.06 -6.94
CA ILE A 51 11.80 -15.28 -5.75
C ILE A 51 12.90 -15.36 -4.68
N TRP A 52 13.41 -16.56 -4.38
CA TRP A 52 14.47 -16.72 -3.38
C TRP A 52 15.81 -16.11 -3.82
N VAL A 53 16.19 -16.26 -5.09
CA VAL A 53 17.42 -15.68 -5.64
C VAL A 53 17.35 -14.16 -5.60
N THR A 54 16.25 -13.56 -6.04
CA THR A 54 16.08 -12.10 -6.02
C THR A 54 16.09 -11.55 -4.59
N LEU A 55 15.38 -12.21 -3.66
CA LEU A 55 15.40 -11.85 -2.23
C LEU A 55 16.83 -11.86 -1.67
N LEU A 56 17.60 -12.92 -1.96
CA LEU A 56 18.98 -13.06 -1.48
C LEU A 56 19.92 -12.00 -2.07
N VAL A 57 19.78 -11.70 -3.37
CA VAL A 57 20.56 -10.64 -4.03
C VAL A 57 20.27 -9.27 -3.40
N TYR A 58 19.00 -8.90 -3.21
CA TYR A 58 18.64 -7.63 -2.60
C TYR A 58 19.03 -7.55 -1.12
N ALA A 59 18.84 -8.62 -0.34
CA ALA A 59 19.21 -8.67 1.07
C ALA A 59 20.73 -8.57 1.27
N SER A 60 21.51 -9.29 0.45
CA SER A 60 22.97 -9.23 0.50
C SER A 60 23.50 -7.86 0.10
N LEU A 61 22.99 -7.27 -0.99
CA LEU A 61 23.36 -5.93 -1.42
C LEU A 61 23.00 -4.88 -0.34
N GLY A 62 21.81 -4.97 0.24
CA GLY A 62 21.36 -4.09 1.32
C GLY A 62 22.26 -4.19 2.56
N CYS A 63 22.62 -5.41 2.96
CA CYS A 63 23.53 -5.64 4.08
C CYS A 63 24.93 -5.07 3.79
N CYS A 64 25.48 -5.31 2.60
CA CYS A 64 26.76 -4.77 2.17
C CYS A 64 26.77 -3.23 2.20
N LEU A 65 25.71 -2.59 1.68
CA LEU A 65 25.58 -1.13 1.70
C LEU A 65 25.42 -0.59 3.12
N LEU A 66 24.69 -1.28 3.99
CA LEU A 66 24.49 -0.88 5.38
C LEU A 66 25.82 -0.93 6.17
N VAL A 67 26.60 -1.99 6.00
CA VAL A 67 27.94 -2.13 6.60
C VAL A 67 28.89 -1.08 6.03
N LEU A 68 28.90 -0.89 4.71
CA LEU A 68 29.71 0.13 4.04
C LEU A 68 29.39 1.52 4.58
N PHE A 69 28.11 1.87 4.69
CA PHE A 69 27.66 3.13 5.29
C PHE A 69 28.15 3.26 6.73
N GLY A 70 28.02 2.19 7.53
CA GLY A 70 28.49 2.14 8.92
C GLY A 70 29.99 2.41 9.08
N VAL A 71 30.82 1.98 8.13
CA VAL A 71 32.26 2.25 8.12
C VAL A 71 32.58 3.65 7.57
N VAL A 72 31.96 4.04 6.45
CA VAL A 72 32.24 5.32 5.78
C VAL A 72 31.79 6.51 6.64
N ARG A 73 30.66 6.40 7.35
CA ARG A 73 30.16 7.47 8.24
C ARG A 73 31.13 7.84 9.35
N MET A 74 31.96 6.90 9.81
CA MET A 74 32.94 7.15 10.88
C MET A 74 34.13 7.97 10.37
N LYS A 75 34.50 7.80 9.09
CA LYS A 75 35.63 8.52 8.46
C LYS A 75 35.20 9.87 7.88
N MET A 76 34.01 9.94 7.29
CA MET A 76 33.57 11.09 6.49
C MET A 76 32.81 12.12 7.34
N PRO A 77 33.32 13.37 7.48
CA PRO A 77 32.69 14.39 8.32
C PRO A 77 31.37 14.95 7.76
N ILE A 78 31.07 14.70 6.48
CA ILE A 78 29.89 15.19 5.76
C ILE A 78 28.58 14.74 6.44
N TYR A 79 28.54 13.48 6.92
CA TYR A 79 27.37 12.92 7.61
C TYR A 79 27.05 13.61 8.94
N PHE A 80 28.00 14.37 9.50
CA PHE A 80 27.83 15.18 10.69
C PHE A 80 27.68 16.67 10.39
N GLY A 81 27.38 17.04 9.14
CA GLY A 81 27.28 18.43 8.69
C GLY A 81 26.38 19.28 9.59
N ARG A 82 25.14 18.83 9.86
CA ARG A 82 24.20 19.54 10.75
C ARG A 82 24.71 19.76 12.18
N ARG A 83 25.64 18.93 12.67
CA ARG A 83 26.28 19.12 13.98
C ARG A 83 27.37 20.20 13.94
N ARG A 84 27.96 20.44 12.78
CA ARG A 84 29.06 21.39 12.56
C ARG A 84 28.57 22.78 12.13
N LEU A 85 27.30 22.91 11.73
CA LEU A 85 26.71 24.21 11.40
C LEU A 85 26.64 25.12 12.64
N ARG A 86 27.21 26.32 12.53
CA ARG A 86 27.30 27.30 13.62
C ARG A 86 25.98 28.05 13.86
N ASN A 87 25.14 28.18 12.82
CA ASN A 87 23.89 28.95 12.81
C ASN A 87 22.64 28.10 13.08
N LEU A 88 22.77 26.94 13.74
CA LEU A 88 21.63 26.09 14.07
C LEU A 88 21.12 26.42 15.48
N THR A 89 19.83 26.78 15.63
CA THR A 89 19.21 27.11 16.92
C THR A 89 19.30 25.96 17.93
N HIS A 90 19.01 24.73 17.48
CA HIS A 90 19.16 23.51 18.29
C HIS A 90 19.97 22.46 17.54
N ARG A 91 21.08 22.02 18.14
CA ARG A 91 21.89 20.93 17.59
C ARG A 91 21.26 19.57 17.91
N PRO A 92 21.34 18.59 17.01
CA PRO A 92 20.86 17.24 17.29
C PRO A 92 21.69 16.58 18.40
N PRO A 93 21.07 15.66 19.18
CA PRO A 93 21.76 14.96 20.25
C PRO A 93 23.02 14.23 19.71
N PRO A 94 24.12 14.21 20.47
CA PRO A 94 25.31 13.50 20.06
C PRO A 94 25.04 11.99 20.11
N LEU A 95 25.54 11.27 19.10
CA LEU A 95 25.58 9.81 19.15
C LEU A 95 26.45 9.36 20.33
N PRO A 96 26.06 8.27 21.02
CA PRO A 96 26.92 7.64 22.01
C PRO A 96 28.26 7.24 21.39
N ARG A 97 29.33 7.29 22.19
CA ARG A 97 30.63 6.79 21.75
C ARG A 97 30.54 5.26 21.69
N PRO A 98 31.15 4.61 20.70
CA PRO A 98 31.11 3.16 20.62
C PRO A 98 31.78 2.51 21.83
N ASP A 99 31.22 1.43 22.34
CA ASP A 99 31.69 0.66 23.50
C ASP A 99 32.97 -0.17 23.20
N GLY A 100 33.59 0.05 22.04
CA GLY A 100 34.80 -0.64 21.59
C GLY A 100 34.53 -1.92 20.77
N THR A 101 33.28 -2.37 20.67
CA THR A 101 32.89 -3.48 19.79
C THR A 101 32.67 -3.00 18.35
N TRP A 102 33.05 -3.84 17.37
CA TRP A 102 32.87 -3.51 15.94
C TRP A 102 31.39 -3.38 15.55
N THR A 103 30.51 -4.20 16.14
CA THR A 103 29.05 -4.14 15.91
C THR A 103 28.45 -2.82 16.37
N ASP A 104 28.82 -2.33 17.55
CA ASP A 104 28.34 -1.06 18.07
C ASP A 104 28.91 0.12 17.26
N ALA A 105 30.17 0.04 16.83
CA ALA A 105 30.75 1.05 15.95
C ALA A 105 30.01 1.18 14.59
N VAL A 106 29.55 0.06 14.02
CA VAL A 106 28.86 0.02 12.72
C VAL A 106 27.36 0.26 12.84
N PHE A 107 26.70 -0.28 13.87
CA PHE A 107 25.23 -0.32 14.01
C PHE A 107 24.66 0.46 15.21
N GLY A 108 25.47 0.87 16.19
CA GLY A 108 24.99 1.53 17.43
C GLY A 108 24.23 2.84 17.21
N TRP A 109 24.40 3.47 16.04
CA TRP A 109 23.63 4.65 15.66
C TRP A 109 22.16 4.38 15.36
N MET A 110 21.83 3.16 14.92
CA MET A 110 20.47 2.81 14.52
C MET A 110 19.55 2.83 15.74
N GLU A 111 19.97 2.22 16.85
CA GLU A 111 19.25 2.25 18.12
C GLU A 111 19.08 3.67 18.65
N HIS A 112 20.13 4.50 18.58
CA HIS A 112 20.04 5.89 19.00
C HIS A 112 19.02 6.68 18.17
N VAL A 113 19.07 6.56 16.83
CA VAL A 113 18.14 7.27 15.92
C VAL A 113 16.69 6.85 16.16
N LEU A 114 16.44 5.57 16.43
CA LEU A 114 15.09 5.06 16.71
C LEU A 114 14.56 5.50 18.08
N ARG A 115 15.42 5.89 19.02
CA ARG A 115 15.05 6.34 20.37
C ARG A 115 14.92 7.85 20.53
N VAL A 116 15.27 8.65 19.52
CA VAL A 116 15.16 10.12 19.60
C VAL A 116 13.69 10.50 19.82
N PRO A 117 13.37 11.27 20.86
CA PRO A 117 11.99 11.65 21.14
C PRO A 117 11.49 12.71 20.15
N ASP A 118 10.21 12.64 19.79
CA ASP A 118 9.58 13.55 18.82
C ASP A 118 9.80 15.03 19.14
N LYS A 119 9.80 15.42 20.42
CA LYS A 119 10.05 16.81 20.86
C LYS A 119 11.41 17.34 20.41
N GLU A 120 12.45 16.50 20.49
CA GLU A 120 13.81 16.87 20.07
C GLU A 120 13.93 16.86 18.55
N LEU A 121 13.23 15.94 17.88
CA LEU A 121 13.15 15.90 16.43
C LEU A 121 12.52 17.17 15.87
N ILE A 122 11.42 17.65 16.46
CA ILE A 122 10.76 18.90 16.06
C ILE A 122 11.69 20.10 16.29
N ALA A 123 12.33 20.20 17.46
CA ALA A 123 13.21 21.32 17.79
C ALA A 123 14.43 21.41 16.87
N THR A 124 14.94 20.26 16.42
CA THR A 124 16.15 20.20 15.60
C THR A 124 15.84 20.21 14.11
N ALA A 125 14.91 19.39 13.62
CA ALA A 125 14.62 19.16 12.20
C ALA A 125 13.32 19.82 11.70
N GLY A 126 12.49 20.35 12.60
CA GLY A 126 11.22 20.96 12.26
C GLY A 126 10.07 19.95 12.14
N ILE A 127 8.86 20.48 11.95
CA ILE A 127 7.65 19.66 11.88
C ILE A 127 7.51 18.85 10.59
N ASP A 128 8.08 19.32 9.48
CA ASP A 128 8.02 18.62 8.19
C ASP A 128 8.81 17.30 8.22
N ALA A 129 9.97 17.29 8.90
CA ALA A 129 10.75 16.08 9.13
C ALA A 129 9.97 15.09 10.02
N LEU A 130 9.28 15.58 11.04
CA LEU A 130 8.39 14.73 11.84
C LEU A 130 7.25 14.15 11.01
N ALA A 131 6.65 14.92 10.10
CA ALA A 131 5.58 14.46 9.23
C ALA A 131 6.03 13.23 8.40
N PHE A 132 7.24 13.30 7.83
CA PHE A 132 7.83 12.18 7.10
C PHE A 132 7.98 10.92 7.98
N ILE A 133 8.56 11.05 9.18
CA ILE A 133 8.71 9.94 10.12
C ILE A 133 7.34 9.38 10.55
N ARG A 134 6.34 10.24 10.73
CA ARG A 134 4.96 9.83 11.07
C ARG A 134 4.30 8.99 9.99
N VAL A 135 4.61 9.24 8.70
CA VAL A 135 4.15 8.38 7.59
C VAL A 135 4.80 7.00 7.67
N CYS A 136 6.11 6.92 7.95
CA CYS A 136 6.80 5.65 8.14
C CYS A 136 6.25 4.87 9.35
N GLN A 137 6.02 5.54 10.48
CA GLN A 137 5.41 4.95 11.67
C GLN A 137 3.99 4.44 11.39
N PHE A 138 3.19 5.21 10.66
CA PHE A 138 1.87 4.80 10.22
C PHE A 138 1.94 3.52 9.37
N GLY A 139 2.87 3.45 8.41
CA GLY A 139 3.08 2.25 7.59
C GLY A 139 3.41 1.02 8.43
N ILE A 140 4.34 1.13 9.38
CA ILE A 140 4.70 0.00 10.26
C ILE A 140 3.49 -0.42 11.12
N GLN A 141 2.79 0.53 11.74
CA GLN A 141 1.62 0.24 12.57
C GLN A 141 0.44 -0.31 11.77
N LEU A 142 0.35 0.01 10.48
CA LEU A 142 -0.65 -0.54 9.58
C LEU A 142 -0.31 -1.98 9.21
N PHE A 143 0.90 -2.22 8.71
CA PHE A 143 1.26 -3.52 8.14
C PHE A 143 1.55 -4.59 9.19
N VAL A 144 2.15 -4.27 10.34
CA VAL A 144 2.50 -5.28 11.37
C VAL A 144 1.30 -6.14 11.81
N PRO A 145 0.17 -5.59 12.29
CA PRO A 145 -0.97 -6.41 12.71
C PRO A 145 -1.62 -7.14 11.53
N ILE A 146 -1.64 -6.52 10.34
CA ILE A 146 -2.15 -7.17 9.12
C ILE A 146 -1.28 -8.39 8.78
N SER A 147 0.05 -8.27 8.82
CA SER A 147 0.98 -9.37 8.60
C SER A 147 0.79 -10.49 9.62
N VAL A 148 0.59 -10.16 10.90
CA VAL A 148 0.29 -11.16 11.95
C VAL A 148 -0.99 -11.91 11.61
N VAL A 149 -2.09 -11.22 11.29
CA VAL A 149 -3.35 -11.86 10.87
C VAL A 149 -3.14 -12.71 9.62
N SER A 150 -2.39 -12.22 8.64
CA SER A 150 -2.09 -12.97 7.43
C SER A 150 -1.33 -14.27 7.72
N VAL A 151 -0.31 -14.23 8.56
CA VAL A 151 0.51 -15.41 8.89
C VAL A 151 -0.26 -16.43 9.72
N PHE A 152 -1.05 -16.00 10.71
CA PHE A 152 -1.71 -16.91 11.64
C PHE A 152 -3.12 -17.34 11.21
N VAL A 153 -3.79 -16.58 10.35
CA VAL A 153 -5.17 -16.86 9.92
C VAL A 153 -5.21 -17.18 8.43
N LEU A 154 -4.73 -16.27 7.57
CA LEU A 154 -4.89 -16.45 6.12
C LEU A 154 -4.02 -17.58 5.55
N ILE A 155 -2.74 -17.69 5.95
CA ILE A 155 -1.86 -18.75 5.43
C ILE A 155 -2.39 -20.16 5.75
N PRO A 156 -2.74 -20.50 7.01
CA PRO A 156 -3.30 -21.83 7.30
C PRO A 156 -4.57 -22.12 6.50
N VAL A 157 -5.44 -21.13 6.38
CA VAL A 157 -6.68 -21.22 5.58
C VAL A 157 -6.38 -21.48 4.11
N HIS A 158 -5.39 -20.81 3.52
CA HIS A 158 -5.00 -21.03 2.13
C HIS A 158 -4.38 -22.41 1.93
N THR A 159 -3.52 -22.86 2.85
CA THR A 159 -2.87 -24.18 2.75
C THR A 159 -3.82 -25.35 2.98
N ALA A 160 -4.97 -25.13 3.63
CA ALA A 160 -6.00 -26.15 3.81
C ALA A 160 -6.81 -26.43 2.54
N GLY A 161 -6.74 -25.55 1.54
CA GLY A 161 -7.37 -25.76 0.24
C GLY A 161 -6.69 -26.85 -0.59
N GLY A 162 -7.45 -27.44 -1.53
CA GLY A 162 -6.99 -28.55 -2.39
C GLY A 162 -7.06 -28.25 -3.89
N ASP A 163 -7.33 -27.00 -4.27
CA ASP A 163 -7.63 -26.69 -5.67
C ASP A 163 -6.40 -26.81 -6.58
N LEU A 164 -5.22 -26.36 -6.13
CA LEU A 164 -3.99 -26.52 -6.90
C LEU A 164 -3.65 -28.00 -7.15
N ASP A 165 -3.82 -28.85 -6.14
CA ASP A 165 -3.58 -30.29 -6.29
C ASP A 165 -4.62 -30.94 -7.22
N ARG A 166 -5.87 -30.47 -7.20
CA ARG A 166 -6.93 -30.91 -8.13
C ARG A 166 -6.58 -30.53 -9.57
N GLN A 167 -6.19 -29.28 -9.82
CA GLN A 167 -5.77 -28.80 -11.14
C GLN A 167 -4.53 -29.55 -11.65
N LYS A 168 -3.55 -29.81 -10.76
CA LYS A 168 -2.37 -30.61 -11.08
C LYS A 168 -2.73 -32.03 -11.51
N ARG A 169 -3.59 -32.73 -10.78
CA ARG A 169 -4.05 -34.09 -11.17
C ARG A 169 -4.78 -34.07 -12.52
N ALA A 170 -5.68 -33.12 -12.72
CA ALA A 170 -6.43 -32.99 -13.97
C ALA A 170 -5.53 -32.67 -15.18
N PHE A 171 -4.35 -32.08 -14.99
CA PHE A 171 -3.36 -31.87 -16.05
C PHE A 171 -2.62 -33.18 -16.38
N LEU A 172 -2.17 -33.92 -15.35
CA LEU A 172 -1.51 -35.21 -15.52
C LEU A 172 -2.44 -36.25 -16.17
N ASP A 173 -3.72 -36.26 -15.76
CA ASP A 173 -4.74 -37.17 -16.32
C ASP A 173 -5.00 -36.92 -17.82
N ARG A 174 -4.73 -35.69 -18.31
CA ARG A 174 -4.81 -35.34 -19.74
C ARG A 174 -3.55 -35.71 -20.53
N GLY A 175 -2.59 -36.37 -19.89
CA GLY A 175 -1.32 -36.76 -20.52
C GLY A 175 -0.25 -35.66 -20.50
N GLY A 176 -0.39 -34.64 -19.66
CA GLY A 176 0.65 -33.64 -19.46
C GLY A 176 1.82 -34.19 -18.65
N ASP A 177 3.04 -33.78 -18.98
CA ASP A 177 4.26 -34.19 -18.27
C ASP A 177 4.59 -33.25 -17.12
N THR A 178 5.30 -33.74 -16.09
CA THR A 178 5.68 -32.94 -14.92
C THR A 178 6.60 -31.79 -15.23
N ASP A 179 7.36 -31.88 -16.32
CA ASP A 179 8.30 -30.86 -16.77
C ASP A 179 7.59 -29.70 -17.48
N ASP A 180 6.40 -29.95 -18.05
CA ASP A 180 5.54 -28.95 -18.71
C ASP A 180 4.54 -28.30 -17.73
N LEU A 181 4.49 -28.74 -16.47
CA LEU A 181 3.63 -28.11 -15.47
C LEU A 181 4.08 -26.68 -15.22
N ARG A 182 3.14 -25.72 -15.36
CA ARG A 182 3.31 -24.34 -14.88
C ARG A 182 3.98 -24.34 -13.50
N GLY A 183 5.11 -23.66 -13.38
CA GLY A 183 5.80 -23.39 -12.12
C GLY A 183 4.84 -22.94 -11.02
N GLY A 184 3.83 -22.13 -11.33
CA GLY A 184 2.75 -21.75 -10.41
C GLY A 184 2.01 -22.94 -9.74
N LEU A 185 1.74 -24.05 -10.44
CA LEU A 185 1.07 -25.23 -9.86
C LEU A 185 2.02 -26.08 -9.00
N ASN A 186 3.33 -26.05 -9.31
CA ASN A 186 4.37 -26.74 -8.56
C ASN A 186 4.94 -25.90 -7.40
N SER A 187 4.70 -24.59 -7.41
CA SER A 187 5.21 -23.62 -6.45
C SER A 187 4.59 -23.80 -5.07
N ARG A 188 5.44 -23.84 -4.03
CA ARG A 188 5.01 -23.86 -2.63
C ARG A 188 4.39 -22.54 -2.21
N LEU A 189 4.89 -21.44 -2.77
CA LEU A 189 4.38 -20.09 -2.47
C LEU A 189 2.98 -19.87 -3.03
N MET A 190 2.65 -20.48 -4.17
CA MET A 190 1.31 -20.36 -4.76
C MET A 190 0.23 -21.01 -3.89
N ARG A 191 0.58 -22.06 -3.13
CA ARG A 191 -0.33 -22.73 -2.18
C ARG A 191 -0.74 -21.86 -1.00
N THR A 192 0.05 -20.83 -0.68
CA THR A 192 -0.27 -19.87 0.39
C THR A 192 -1.07 -18.68 -0.12
N THR A 193 -1.72 -18.80 -1.28
CA THR A 193 -2.51 -17.73 -1.89
C THR A 193 -3.96 -18.16 -2.06
N ALA A 194 -4.81 -17.18 -2.41
CA ALA A 194 -6.22 -17.43 -2.73
C ALA A 194 -6.43 -18.41 -3.90
N ALA A 195 -5.40 -18.67 -4.72
CA ALA A 195 -5.50 -19.62 -5.82
C ALA A 195 -5.70 -21.08 -5.37
N ASN A 196 -5.35 -21.42 -4.12
CA ASN A 196 -5.53 -22.78 -3.60
C ASN A 196 -6.93 -23.03 -3.00
N LEU A 197 -7.79 -22.02 -2.95
CA LEU A 197 -9.15 -22.17 -2.42
C LEU A 197 -10.06 -22.88 -3.41
N GLU A 198 -10.93 -23.74 -2.91
CA GLU A 198 -11.96 -24.40 -3.72
C GLU A 198 -13.13 -23.45 -3.99
N ASP A 199 -13.67 -23.52 -5.20
CA ASP A 199 -14.84 -22.76 -5.62
C ASP A 199 -16.08 -23.13 -4.77
N GLY A 200 -16.75 -22.12 -4.22
CA GLY A 200 -17.99 -22.29 -3.44
C GLY A 200 -17.79 -22.66 -1.97
N ALA A 201 -16.56 -22.71 -1.47
CA ALA A 201 -16.32 -22.96 -0.05
C ALA A 201 -16.71 -21.75 0.83
N ASN A 202 -17.33 -22.02 1.99
CA ASN A 202 -17.64 -21.00 3.00
C ASN A 202 -16.39 -20.24 3.49
N VAL A 203 -15.21 -20.78 3.23
CA VAL A 203 -13.90 -20.24 3.56
C VAL A 203 -13.62 -18.89 2.89
N VAL A 204 -14.22 -18.62 1.71
CA VAL A 204 -14.06 -17.33 1.00
C VAL A 204 -14.57 -16.15 1.82
N TRP A 205 -15.55 -16.37 2.71
CA TRP A 205 -16.05 -15.34 3.61
C TRP A 205 -15.00 -14.84 4.61
N VAL A 206 -13.97 -15.64 4.92
CA VAL A 206 -12.85 -15.21 5.77
C VAL A 206 -12.11 -14.05 5.13
N HIS A 207 -11.90 -14.07 3.80
CA HIS A 207 -11.26 -12.97 3.06
C HIS A 207 -12.11 -11.71 3.10
N VAL A 208 -13.44 -11.86 2.93
CA VAL A 208 -14.39 -10.74 3.01
C VAL A 208 -14.34 -10.09 4.39
N LEU A 209 -14.48 -10.89 5.46
CA LEU A 209 -14.43 -10.41 6.84
C LEU A 209 -13.08 -9.78 7.18
N SER A 210 -11.97 -10.42 6.76
CA SER A 210 -10.62 -9.90 6.97
C SER A 210 -10.43 -8.57 6.25
N MET A 211 -10.93 -8.42 5.02
CA MET A 211 -10.85 -7.18 4.26
C MET A 211 -11.62 -6.05 4.95
N TRP A 212 -12.87 -6.30 5.38
CA TRP A 212 -13.62 -5.32 6.15
C TRP A 212 -12.92 -4.93 7.46
N GLY A 213 -12.34 -5.91 8.17
CA GLY A 213 -11.55 -5.67 9.37
C GLY A 213 -10.32 -4.79 9.10
N ILE A 214 -9.58 -5.06 8.02
CA ILE A 214 -8.41 -4.28 7.59
C ILE A 214 -8.84 -2.85 7.22
N VAL A 215 -9.95 -2.67 6.49
CA VAL A 215 -10.47 -1.35 6.11
C VAL A 215 -10.86 -0.54 7.35
N LEU A 216 -11.59 -1.15 8.29
CA LEU A 216 -11.96 -0.49 9.54
C LEU A 216 -10.73 -0.13 10.38
N TYR A 217 -9.76 -1.03 10.48
CA TYR A 217 -8.51 -0.77 11.18
C TYR A 217 -7.70 0.36 10.53
N ALA A 218 -7.52 0.31 9.21
CA ALA A 218 -6.78 1.30 8.45
C ALA A 218 -7.41 2.70 8.56
N THR A 219 -8.74 2.79 8.41
CA THR A 219 -9.46 4.06 8.52
C THR A 219 -9.44 4.62 9.94
N TRP A 220 -9.56 3.77 10.97
CA TRP A 220 -9.41 4.16 12.36
C TRP A 220 -8.00 4.67 12.66
N LEU A 221 -6.96 3.92 12.25
CA LEU A 221 -5.56 4.25 12.48
C LEU A 221 -5.16 5.55 11.77
N LEU A 222 -5.61 5.72 10.51
CA LEU A 222 -5.42 6.93 9.72
C LEU A 222 -6.06 8.12 10.42
N ARG A 223 -7.34 8.01 10.81
CA ARG A 223 -8.04 9.08 11.53
C ARG A 223 -7.30 9.48 12.81
N ARG A 224 -6.77 8.51 13.56
CA ARG A 224 -6.00 8.76 14.78
C ARG A 224 -4.70 9.52 14.48
N HIS A 225 -3.94 9.10 13.46
CA HIS A 225 -2.69 9.75 13.07
C HIS A 225 -2.92 11.15 12.51
N THR A 226 -3.89 11.32 11.60
CA THR A 226 -4.21 12.61 10.99
C THR A 226 -4.68 13.63 12.03
N ARG A 227 -5.56 13.24 12.97
CA ARG A 227 -5.99 14.14 14.04
C ARG A 227 -4.82 14.56 14.94
N THR A 228 -4.00 13.60 15.37
CA THR A 228 -2.84 13.89 16.23
C THR A 228 -1.85 14.82 15.53
N PHE A 229 -1.58 14.59 14.24
CA PHE A 229 -0.68 15.43 13.47
C PHE A 229 -1.26 16.83 13.20
N ALA A 230 -2.56 16.93 12.90
CA ALA A 230 -3.23 18.21 12.71
C ALA A 230 -3.14 19.09 13.98
N LEU A 231 -3.37 18.50 15.16
CA LEU A 231 -3.22 19.18 16.45
C LEU A 231 -1.78 19.66 16.67
N LEU A 232 -0.81 18.77 16.45
CA LEU A 232 0.60 19.10 16.63
C LEU A 232 1.04 20.23 15.67
N ARG A 233 0.53 20.22 14.44
CA ARG A 233 0.78 21.27 13.45
C ARG A 233 0.16 22.59 13.84
N GLN A 234 -1.09 22.59 14.31
CA GLN A 234 -1.74 23.79 14.83
C GLN A 234 -0.92 24.37 16.00
N LEU A 235 -0.55 23.54 16.97
CA LEU A 235 0.27 23.95 18.11
C LEU A 235 1.60 24.56 17.67
N TYR A 236 2.34 23.85 16.82
CA TYR A 236 3.63 24.30 16.31
C TYR A 236 3.53 25.66 15.62
N LEU A 237 2.53 25.87 14.76
CA LEU A 237 2.33 27.14 14.07
C LEU A 237 1.88 28.26 15.02
N THR A 238 1.10 27.93 16.05
CA THR A 238 0.67 28.93 17.03
C THR A 238 1.77 29.34 18.00
N THR A 239 2.73 28.47 18.33
CA THR A 239 3.81 28.75 19.28
C THR A 239 5.09 29.27 18.61
N ALA A 240 5.40 28.83 17.38
CA ALA A 240 6.60 29.27 16.66
C ALA A 240 6.53 30.72 16.15
N GLY A 241 5.34 31.33 16.18
CA GLY A 241 5.09 32.70 15.69
C GLY A 241 5.00 33.77 16.79
N ASP A 242 5.59 33.57 17.96
CA ASP A 242 5.48 34.52 19.09
C ASP A 242 6.31 35.80 18.88
N THR A 243 5.72 36.75 18.14
CA THR A 243 5.95 38.18 18.31
C THR A 243 4.79 38.88 19.03
N ASN A 244 3.67 38.18 19.31
CA ASN A 244 2.50 38.76 19.97
C ASN A 244 2.35 38.26 21.42
N LEU A 245 2.92 39.02 22.36
CA LEU A 245 2.88 38.77 23.81
C LEU A 245 1.46 38.47 24.34
N TRP A 246 0.45 39.14 23.78
CA TRP A 246 -0.96 38.97 24.14
C TRP A 246 -1.50 37.56 23.87
N ARG A 247 -0.99 36.88 22.84
CA ARG A 247 -1.41 35.53 22.45
C ARG A 247 -0.73 34.46 23.30
N ALA A 248 0.52 34.68 23.71
CA ALA A 248 1.24 33.81 24.64
C ALA A 248 0.56 33.77 26.04
N VAL A 249 0.03 34.90 26.52
CA VAL A 249 -0.70 35.00 27.79
C VAL A 249 -2.01 34.21 27.80
N HIS A 250 -2.66 34.04 26.65
CA HIS A 250 -3.94 33.35 26.53
C HIS A 250 -3.82 31.90 26.03
N MET A 251 -2.60 31.41 25.79
CA MET A 251 -2.40 30.03 25.38
C MET A 251 -2.56 29.13 26.63
N PRO A 252 -3.52 28.19 26.65
CA PRO A 252 -3.71 27.33 27.81
C PRO A 252 -2.46 26.47 28.04
N THR A 253 -1.91 26.52 29.23
CA THR A 253 -0.55 26.06 29.59
C THR A 253 -0.37 24.54 29.60
N SER A 254 -1.44 23.76 29.39
CA SER A 254 -1.39 22.31 29.40
C SER A 254 -2.04 21.68 28.16
N ILE A 255 -1.40 20.62 27.65
CA ILE A 255 -1.89 19.78 26.53
C ILE A 255 -3.32 19.28 26.80
N LEU A 256 -3.64 18.99 28.07
CA LEU A 256 -4.97 18.57 28.51
C LEU A 256 -6.00 19.69 28.32
N GLN A 257 -5.65 20.93 28.65
CA GLN A 257 -6.54 22.08 28.49
C GLN A 257 -6.72 22.45 27.01
N GLN A 258 -5.71 22.27 26.15
CA GLN A 258 -5.89 22.35 24.69
C GLN A 258 -6.86 21.28 24.17
N MET A 259 -6.66 20.01 24.57
CA MET A 259 -7.58 18.94 24.17
C MET A 259 -9.00 19.14 24.70
N LEU A 260 -9.17 19.66 25.91
CA LEU A 260 -10.48 19.96 26.48
C LEU A 260 -11.17 21.17 25.84
N VAL A 261 -10.42 22.23 25.52
CA VAL A 261 -10.98 23.40 24.81
C VAL A 261 -11.35 23.03 23.39
N GLN A 262 -10.52 22.24 22.70
CA GLN A 262 -10.78 21.81 21.34
C GLN A 262 -11.89 20.75 21.27
N GLY A 263 -12.00 19.87 22.27
CA GLY A 263 -13.15 18.97 22.46
C GLY A 263 -14.46 19.74 22.71
N ARG A 264 -14.46 20.73 23.62
CA ARG A 264 -15.62 21.62 23.84
C ARG A 264 -15.97 22.47 22.63
N GLN A 265 -14.98 22.95 21.89
CA GLN A 265 -15.24 23.77 20.70
C GLN A 265 -15.80 22.94 19.55
N MET A 266 -15.38 21.68 19.41
CA MET A 266 -15.98 20.75 18.45
C MET A 266 -17.44 20.41 18.81
N GLU A 267 -17.76 20.30 20.11
CA GLU A 267 -19.15 20.19 20.60
C GLU A 267 -19.94 21.50 20.41
N ALA A 268 -19.31 22.67 20.55
CA ALA A 268 -19.96 23.97 20.34
C ALA A 268 -20.18 24.31 18.85
N GLU A 269 -19.28 23.90 17.96
CA GLU A 269 -19.47 23.98 16.51
C GLU A 269 -20.52 22.98 16.03
N MET A 270 -20.59 21.81 16.67
CA MET A 270 -21.72 20.90 16.54
C MET A 270 -22.87 21.32 17.47
N ASP A 271 -23.40 22.54 17.32
CA ASP A 271 -24.66 22.92 17.97
C ASP A 271 -25.81 22.11 17.31
N VAL A 272 -25.95 20.85 17.77
CA VAL A 272 -26.95 19.88 17.31
C VAL A 272 -28.37 20.46 17.40
N PRO A 273 -28.74 21.25 18.43
CA PRO A 273 -29.99 22.02 18.43
C PRO A 273 -30.11 23.06 17.30
N ALA A 274 -29.06 23.82 16.97
CA ALA A 274 -29.08 24.76 15.85
C ALA A 274 -29.14 24.05 14.49
N MET A 275 -28.38 22.97 14.30
CA MET A 275 -28.47 22.13 13.09
C MET A 275 -29.85 21.47 12.95
N ARG A 276 -30.45 21.00 14.05
CA ARG A 276 -31.82 20.47 14.06
C ARG A 276 -32.84 21.55 13.69
N ARG A 277 -32.69 22.77 14.21
CA ARG A 277 -33.53 23.92 13.82
C ARG A 277 -33.36 24.29 12.35
N ALA A 278 -32.13 24.30 11.84
CA ALA A 278 -31.85 24.54 10.44
C ALA A 278 -32.49 23.47 9.55
N HIS A 279 -32.40 22.19 9.92
CA HIS A 279 -32.99 21.07 9.18
C HIS A 279 -34.53 21.07 9.20
N ILE A 280 -35.14 21.49 10.32
CA ILE A 280 -36.60 21.66 10.40
C ILE A 280 -37.05 22.86 9.56
N ALA A 281 -36.29 23.95 9.55
CA ALA A 281 -36.59 25.13 8.75
C ALA A 281 -36.51 24.85 7.23
N THR A 282 -35.52 24.07 6.77
CA THR A 282 -35.43 23.62 5.37
C THR A 282 -36.51 22.61 5.01
N ALA A 283 -36.92 21.73 5.92
CA ALA A 283 -38.06 20.84 5.68
C ALA A 283 -39.37 21.63 5.54
N ALA A 284 -39.59 22.64 6.38
CA ALA A 284 -40.77 23.48 6.34
C ALA A 284 -40.83 24.37 5.08
N SER A 285 -39.68 24.87 4.59
CA SER A 285 -39.65 25.66 3.35
C SER A 285 -39.91 24.80 2.11
N SER A 286 -39.42 23.55 2.09
CA SER A 286 -39.71 22.59 1.02
C SER A 286 -41.19 22.22 0.98
N GLN A 287 -41.83 22.01 2.13
CA GLN A 287 -43.26 21.72 2.21
C GLN A 287 -44.12 22.92 1.80
N ARG A 288 -43.73 24.14 2.19
CA ARG A 288 -44.40 25.37 1.73
C ARG A 288 -44.27 25.58 0.22
N SER A 289 -43.12 25.24 -0.36
CA SER A 289 -42.91 25.29 -1.82
C SER A 289 -43.76 24.25 -2.56
N GLY A 290 -43.95 23.06 -2.00
CA GLY A 290 -44.83 22.03 -2.56
C GLY A 290 -46.29 22.48 -2.61
N ASN A 291 -46.79 23.05 -1.51
CA ASN A 291 -48.18 23.53 -1.42
C ASN A 291 -48.46 24.68 -2.41
N PHE A 292 -47.49 25.56 -2.66
CA PHE A 292 -47.65 26.66 -3.63
C PHE A 292 -47.75 26.17 -5.08
N VAL A 293 -47.05 25.07 -5.41
CA VAL A 293 -47.12 24.45 -6.73
C VAL A 293 -48.46 23.73 -6.93
N GLU A 294 -48.99 23.12 -5.88
CA GLU A 294 -50.29 22.43 -5.90
C GLU A 294 -51.46 23.42 -6.02
N GLU A 295 -51.38 24.56 -5.33
CA GLU A 295 -52.37 25.64 -5.42
C GLU A 295 -52.35 26.35 -6.79
N ALA A 296 -51.16 26.53 -7.39
CA ALA A 296 -51.02 27.05 -8.75
C ALA A 296 -51.54 26.08 -9.82
N ALA A 297 -51.40 24.77 -9.61
CA ALA A 297 -51.95 23.75 -10.50
C ALA A 297 -53.50 23.73 -10.44
N ALA A 298 -54.08 23.78 -9.23
CA ALA A 298 -55.53 23.80 -9.01
C ALA A 298 -56.20 25.06 -9.59
N ALA A 299 -55.50 26.20 -9.62
CA ALA A 299 -55.99 27.43 -10.23
C ALA A 299 -56.04 27.38 -11.77
N SER A 300 -55.33 26.45 -12.42
CA SER A 300 -55.29 26.33 -13.89
C SER A 300 -56.37 25.41 -14.48
N GLU A 301 -56.98 24.53 -13.67
CA GLU A 301 -58.01 23.59 -14.12
C GLU A 301 -59.46 24.11 -13.92
N GLY A 302 -59.63 25.28 -13.30
CA GLY A 302 -60.95 25.87 -12.99
C GLY A 302 -61.39 27.05 -13.87
N GLY A 303 -60.73 27.30 -15.01
CA GLY A 303 -60.99 28.41 -15.93
C GLY A 303 -61.58 27.98 -17.27
#